data_AF-A0A2E3XF42-F1
#
_entry.id   AF-A0A2E3XF42-F1
#
_cell.length_a   1.000
_cell.length_b   1.000
_cell.length_c   1.000
_cell.angle_alpha   90.00
_cell.angle_beta   90.00
_cell.angle_gamma   90.00
#
_symmetry.space_group_name_H-M   'P 1'
#
loop_
_entity.id
_entity.type
_entity.pdbx_description
1 polymer ?
#
loop_
_entity_poly.entity_id
_entity_poly.type
_entity_poly.pdbx_seq_one_letter_code
_entity_poly.pdbx_strand_id
1 'polypeptide(L)' 'MKRTKEDIRRDSPCIGTCTLNEENICIGCNRHIDEIIEMGNLEKDE' A
#
# COMPACT_ATOMS: atom_id res chain seq x y z
N MET A 1 -11.66 15.44 -5.06
CA MET A 1 -11.04 15.57 -3.72
C MET A 1 -9.53 15.55 -3.89
N LYS A 2 -8.83 16.67 -3.72
CA LYS A 2 -7.35 16.69 -3.83
C LYS A 2 -6.77 16.44 -2.44
N ARG A 3 -6.08 15.31 -2.26
CA ARG A 3 -5.26 15.07 -1.06
C ARG A 3 -3.96 15.84 -1.19
N THR A 4 -3.44 16.38 -0.09
CA THR A 4 -2.11 16.99 -0.05
C THR A 4 -1.02 15.92 0.05
N LYS A 5 0.25 16.32 -0.14
CA LYS A 5 1.38 15.41 0.07
C LYS A 5 1.49 14.99 1.53
N GLU A 6 1.20 15.88 2.48
CA GLU A 6 1.13 15.54 3.91
C GLU A 6 0.04 14.50 4.20
N ASP A 7 -1.16 14.63 3.61
CA ASP A 7 -2.25 13.67 3.82
C ASP A 7 -1.85 12.26 3.37
N ILE A 8 -1.24 12.14 2.19
CA ILE A 8 -0.80 10.84 1.64
C ILE A 8 0.25 10.19 2.55
N ARG A 9 1.20 10.97 3.09
CA ARG A 9 2.24 10.46 3.99
C ARG A 9 1.69 10.04 5.36
N ARG A 10 0.65 10.73 5.84
CA ARG A 10 -0.03 10.35 7.09
C ARG A 10 -0.81 9.05 6.91
N ASP A 11 -1.48 8.90 5.78
CA ASP A 11 -2.44 7.81 5.55
C ASP A 11 -1.78 6.56 4.93
N SER A 12 -0.58 6.67 4.37
CA SER A 12 0.18 5.56 3.77
C SER A 12 1.64 5.53 4.24
N PRO A 13 2.12 4.39 4.77
CA PRO A 13 3.52 4.23 5.16
C PRO A 13 4.47 4.02 3.97
N CYS A 14 3.96 4.03 2.73
CA CYS A 14 4.75 3.71 1.54
C CYS A 14 5.81 4.77 1.23
N ILE A 15 7.07 4.33 1.04
CA ILE A 15 8.20 5.19 0.67
C ILE A 15 8.37 5.39 -0.85
N GLY A 16 7.46 4.87 -1.68
CA GLY A 16 7.53 4.96 -3.14
C GLY A 16 8.40 3.90 -3.82
N THR A 17 8.75 2.83 -3.10
CA THR A 17 9.49 1.67 -3.63
C THR A 17 8.63 0.42 -3.47
N CYS A 18 8.30 -0.25 -4.57
CA CYS A 18 7.56 -1.51 -4.56
C CYS A 18 8.53 -2.66 -4.86
N THR A 19 8.90 -3.42 -3.84
CA THR A 19 9.80 -4.58 -3.95
C THR A 19 9.47 -5.57 -2.85
N LEU A 20 9.24 -6.83 -3.22
CA LEU A 20 8.94 -7.91 -2.28
C LEU A 20 10.24 -8.60 -1.84
N ASN A 21 10.27 -9.06 -0.60
CA ASN A 21 11.29 -10.00 -0.12
C ASN A 21 10.86 -11.46 -0.35
N GLU A 22 11.67 -12.41 0.13
CA GLU A 22 11.40 -13.85 0.03
C GLU A 22 10.14 -14.32 0.78
N GLU A 23 9.66 -13.51 1.73
CA GLU A 23 8.45 -13.76 2.52
C GLU A 23 7.22 -13.03 1.97
N ASN A 24 7.30 -12.49 0.74
CA ASN A 24 6.25 -11.70 0.10
C ASN A 24 5.83 -10.43 0.87
N ILE A 25 6.76 -9.86 1.65
CA ILE A 25 6.59 -8.58 2.34
C ILE A 25 7.18 -7.48 1.47
N CYS A 26 6.40 -6.41 1.24
CA CYS A 26 6.89 -5.23 0.52
C CYS A 26 7.83 -4.40 1.42
N ILE A 27 9.10 -4.26 1.03
CA ILE A 27 10.11 -3.54 1.83
C ILE A 27 9.85 -2.03 1.93
N GLY A 28 8.99 -1.47 1.06
CA GLY A 28 8.69 -0.05 1.04
C GLY A 28 7.50 0.38 1.89
N CYS A 29 6.57 -0.53 2.19
CA CYS A 29 5.42 -0.25 3.05
C CYS A 29 5.26 -1.24 4.23
N ASN A 30 6.13 -2.24 4.32
CA ASN A 30 6.19 -3.26 5.37
C ASN A 30 4.85 -3.98 5.61
N ARG A 31 4.18 -4.35 4.50
CA ARG A 31 2.92 -5.12 4.48
C ARG A 31 3.09 -6.38 3.64
N HIS A 32 2.35 -7.43 3.96
CA HIS A 32 2.28 -8.62 3.12
C HIS A 32 1.55 -8.31 1.82
N ILE A 33 1.90 -8.98 0.72
CA ILE A 33 1.28 -8.76 -0.59
C ILE A 33 -0.26 -8.95 -0.55
N ASP A 34 -0.75 -9.90 0.23
CA ASP A 34 -2.20 -10.16 0.34
C ASP A 34 -2.96 -8.95 0.89
N GLU A 35 -2.42 -8.26 1.90
CA GLU A 35 -3.03 -7.05 2.47
C GLU A 35 -3.06 -5.90 1.45
N ILE A 36 -2.01 -5.80 0.62
CA ILE A 36 -1.91 -4.78 -0.44
C ILE A 36 -2.95 -5.06 -1.53
N ILE A 37 -3.10 -6.33 -1.92
CA ILE A 37 -4.09 -6.77 -2.91
C ILE A 37 -5.50 -6.53 -2.37
N GLU A 38 -5.79 -6.92 -1.13
CA GLU A 38 -7.10 -6.72 -0.50
C GLU A 38 -7.47 -5.24 -0.45
N MET A 39 -6.56 -4.37 -0.02
CA MET A 39 -6.78 -2.92 -0.02
C MET A 39 -7.02 -2.36 -1.43
N GLY A 40 -6.34 -2.88 -2.45
CA GLY A 40 -6.54 -2.50 -3.85
C GLY A 40 -7.85 -3.00 -4.46
N ASN A 41 -8.46 -4.03 -3.85
CA ASN A 41 -9.73 -4.62 -4.30
C ASN A 41 -10.94 -4.21 -3.46
N LEU A 42 -10.80 -3.25 -2.52
CA LEU A 42 -11.90 -2.70 -1.70
C LEU A 42 -13.08 -2.06 -2.49
N GLU A 43 -13.06 -2.12 -3.82
CA GLU A 43 -14.17 -1.73 -4.71
C GLU A 43 -14.41 -2.79 -5.82
N LYS A 44 -14.55 -4.07 -5.45
CA LYS A 44 -14.94 -5.15 -6.37
C LYS A 44 -15.96 -6.14 -5.82
N ASP A 45 -16.93 -5.65 -5.05
CA ASP A 45 -18.20 -6.33 -4.86
C ASP A 45 -19.28 -5.51 -5.60
N GLU A 46 -19.62 -6.02 -6.80
CA GLU A 46 -20.59 -5.60 -7.83
C GLU A 46 -20.12 -4.69 -8.98
#